data_AF-A0A6G3WIH3-F1
#
_entry.id   AF-A0A6G3WIH3-F1
#
_cell.length_a   1.000
_cell.length_b   1.000
_cell.length_c   1.000
_cell.angle_alpha   90.00
_cell.angle_beta   90.00
_cell.angle_gamma   90.00
#
_symmetry.space_group_name_H-M   'P 1'
#
loop_
_entity.id
_entity.type
_entity.pdbx_description
1 polymer ?
#
loop_
_entity_poly.entity_id
_entity_poly.type
_entity_poly.pdbx_seq_one_letter_code
_entity_poly.pdbx_strand_id
1 'polypeptide(L)'
;MSSEKLCWLDIRSAGKARQAIVEEALHQRVDGIVAADPADLEGLPPTVTKVLMPPPGKQPASYGSAGVVILAGDASARARAAEAAPDVEFGRLVEITDAESLDAAIEAARTERWSVLDFRDPTKIPLEIVIA
;
A
#
# COMPACT_ATOMS: atom_id res chain seq x y z
N MET A 1 4.52 -25.16 5.89
CA MET A 1 3.90 -23.83 5.80
C MET A 1 3.70 -23.57 4.32
N SER A 2 2.46 -23.47 3.84
CA SER A 2 2.21 -23.12 2.44
C SER A 2 2.92 -21.80 2.17
N SER A 3 3.77 -21.77 1.13
CA SER A 3 4.50 -20.60 0.66
C SER A 3 3.49 -19.65 -0.02
N GLU A 4 2.59 -19.04 0.74
CA GLU A 4 1.63 -18.09 0.20
C GLU A 4 2.35 -16.76 -0.06
N LYS A 5 2.73 -16.57 -1.33
CA LYS A 5 3.17 -15.26 -1.81
C LYS A 5 1.94 -14.37 -1.86
N LEU A 6 1.84 -13.45 -0.91
CA LEU A 6 0.81 -12.42 -0.89
C LEU A 6 0.85 -11.62 -2.19
N CYS A 7 -0.30 -11.50 -2.86
CA CYS A 7 -0.49 -10.87 -4.15
C CYS A 7 -1.48 -9.70 -4.03
N TRP A 8 -0.97 -8.48 -4.09
CA TRP A 8 -1.78 -7.27 -4.16
C TRP A 8 -1.75 -6.70 -5.58
N LEU A 9 -2.93 -6.34 -6.09
CA LEU A 9 -3.07 -5.74 -7.41
C LEU A 9 -3.27 -4.23 -7.30
N ASP A 10 -2.33 -3.46 -7.86
CA ASP A 10 -2.41 -2.01 -7.92
C ASP A 10 -3.24 -1.53 -9.11
N ILE A 11 -4.39 -0.90 -8.82
CA ILE A 11 -5.32 -0.36 -9.83
C ILE A 11 -5.25 1.16 -9.97
N ARG A 12 -4.33 1.84 -9.27
CA ARG A 12 -4.23 3.30 -9.24
C ARG A 12 -4.01 3.90 -10.63
N SER A 13 -3.32 3.18 -11.52
CA SER A 13 -3.03 3.59 -12.90
C SER A 13 -3.85 2.83 -13.97
N ALA A 14 -4.82 2.00 -13.56
CA ALA A 14 -5.58 1.14 -14.47
C ALA A 14 -6.51 1.88 -15.46
N GLY A 15 -6.83 3.15 -15.19
CA GLY A 15 -7.65 4.00 -16.06
C GLY A 15 -8.99 3.36 -16.42
N LYS A 16 -9.34 3.36 -17.72
CA LYS A 16 -10.61 2.82 -18.22
C LYS A 16 -10.75 1.30 -18.06
N ALA A 17 -9.65 0.57 -17.88
CA ALA A 17 -9.67 -0.89 -17.74
C ALA A 17 -9.91 -1.36 -16.29
N ARG A 18 -9.99 -0.43 -15.33
CA ARG A 18 -10.09 -0.72 -13.89
C ARG A 18 -11.16 -1.77 -13.57
N GLN A 19 -12.37 -1.60 -14.08
CA GLN A 19 -13.47 -2.51 -13.77
C GLN A 19 -13.16 -3.96 -14.19
N ALA A 20 -12.75 -4.16 -15.44
CA ALA A 20 -12.40 -5.49 -15.94
C ALA A 20 -11.23 -6.12 -15.18
N ILE A 21 -10.23 -5.30 -14.81
CA ILE A 21 -9.09 -5.73 -14.01
C ILE A 21 -9.53 -6.18 -12.61
N VAL A 22 -10.40 -5.42 -11.95
CA VAL A 22 -10.94 -5.76 -10.63
C VAL A 22 -11.78 -7.03 -10.69
N GLU A 23 -12.66 -7.18 -11.68
CA GLU A 23 -13.48 -8.38 -11.87
C GLU A 23 -12.61 -9.64 -11.99
N GLU A 24 -11.59 -9.59 -12.85
CA GLU A 24 -10.67 -10.72 -13.01
C GLU A 24 -9.82 -10.96 -11.75
N ALA A 25 -9.36 -9.91 -11.07
CA ALA A 25 -8.60 -10.04 -9.83
C ALA A 25 -9.40 -10.77 -8.74
N LEU A 26 -10.69 -10.48 -8.63
CA LEU A 26 -11.60 -11.16 -7.71
C LEU A 26 -11.81 -12.63 -8.10
N HIS A 27 -11.94 -12.94 -9.39
CA HIS A 27 -12.00 -14.33 -9.88
C HIS A 27 -10.72 -15.12 -9.56
N GLN A 28 -9.56 -14.47 -9.70
CA GLN A 28 -8.26 -15.04 -9.37
C GLN A 28 -7.96 -15.05 -7.86
N ARG A 29 -8.84 -14.48 -7.03
CA ARG A 29 -8.72 -14.42 -5.57
C ARG A 29 -7.40 -13.80 -5.10
N VAL A 30 -7.02 -12.67 -5.70
CA VAL A 30 -5.89 -11.89 -5.18
C VAL A 30 -6.13 -11.50 -3.72
N ASP A 31 -5.07 -11.37 -2.93
CA ASP A 31 -5.16 -11.10 -1.50
C ASP A 31 -5.60 -9.65 -1.21
N GLY A 32 -5.30 -8.73 -2.13
CA GLY A 32 -5.63 -7.32 -1.94
C GLY A 32 -5.73 -6.52 -3.23
N ILE A 33 -6.49 -5.44 -3.18
CA ILE A 33 -6.62 -4.44 -4.25
C ILE A 33 -6.16 -3.09 -3.70
N VAL A 34 -5.23 -2.45 -4.40
CA VAL A 34 -4.66 -1.16 -4.03
C VAL A 34 -5.27 -0.05 -4.88
N ALA A 35 -5.91 0.92 -4.23
CA ALA A 35 -6.55 2.07 -4.87
C ALA A 35 -6.05 3.40 -4.29
N ALA A 36 -6.25 4.49 -5.03
CA ALA A 36 -5.87 5.85 -4.60
C ALA A 36 -7.04 6.64 -4.00
N ASP A 37 -8.28 6.22 -4.30
CA ASP A 37 -9.51 6.84 -3.85
C ASP A 37 -10.34 5.80 -3.06
N PRO A 38 -10.83 6.12 -1.84
CA PRO A 38 -11.70 5.21 -1.09
C PRO A 38 -12.92 4.74 -1.87
N ALA A 39 -13.46 5.55 -2.77
CA ALA A 39 -14.62 5.19 -3.58
C ALA A 39 -14.37 4.00 -4.51
N ASP A 40 -13.11 3.78 -4.94
CA ASP A 40 -12.73 2.63 -5.78
C ASP A 40 -12.69 1.30 -4.99
N LEU A 41 -12.77 1.35 -3.66
CA LEU A 41 -12.80 0.17 -2.77
C LEU A 41 -14.22 -0.21 -2.32
N GLU A 42 -15.18 0.69 -2.54
CA GLU A 42 -16.58 0.48 -2.16
C GLU A 42 -17.20 -0.64 -3.00
N GLY A 43 -17.99 -1.49 -2.35
CA GLY A 43 -18.63 -2.65 -3.00
C GLY A 43 -17.72 -3.85 -3.25
N LEU A 44 -16.39 -3.75 -3.04
CA LEU A 44 -15.53 -4.94 -3.06
C LEU A 44 -15.94 -5.91 -1.93
N PRO A 45 -15.92 -7.23 -2.19
CA PRO A 45 -16.33 -8.23 -1.21
C PRO A 45 -15.36 -8.25 -0.02
N PRO A 46 -15.81 -8.70 1.18
CA PRO A 46 -14.94 -8.78 2.36
C PRO A 46 -13.84 -9.84 2.24
N THR A 47 -13.85 -10.65 1.17
CA THR A 47 -12.86 -11.69 0.90
C THR A 47 -11.55 -11.15 0.30
N VAL A 48 -11.48 -9.87 -0.07
CA VAL A 48 -10.26 -9.22 -0.58
C VAL A 48 -9.85 -8.09 0.36
N THR A 49 -8.55 -7.95 0.61
CA THR A 49 -8.03 -6.83 1.41
C THR A 49 -8.16 -5.54 0.62
N LYS A 50 -8.89 -4.57 1.18
CA LYS A 50 -9.05 -3.24 0.61
C LYS A 50 -7.90 -2.34 1.07
N VAL A 51 -6.98 -2.01 0.16
CA VAL A 51 -5.78 -1.22 0.46
C VAL A 51 -5.92 0.17 -0.15
N LEU A 52 -5.94 1.20 0.67
CA LEU A 52 -5.92 2.59 0.23
C LEU A 52 -4.50 3.13 0.28
N MET A 53 -3.99 3.58 -0.86
CA MET A 53 -2.70 4.23 -1.00
C MET A 53 -2.87 5.54 -1.79
N PRO A 54 -3.21 6.65 -1.12
CA PRO A 54 -3.37 7.94 -1.76
C PRO A 54 -2.01 8.44 -2.28
N PRO A 55 -2.00 9.37 -3.25
CA PRO A 55 -0.76 9.99 -3.71
C PRO A 55 0.01 10.65 -2.56
N PRO A 56 1.35 10.66 -2.59
CA PRO A 56 2.17 11.36 -1.59
C PRO A 56 1.71 12.81 -1.38
N GLY A 57 1.68 13.25 -0.12
CA GLY A 57 1.23 14.60 0.25
C GLY A 57 -0.30 14.81 0.26
N LYS A 58 -1.10 13.79 -0.07
CA LYS A 58 -2.56 13.87 -0.05
C LYS A 58 -3.11 13.10 1.15
N GLN A 59 -3.58 13.81 2.18
CA GLN A 59 -4.29 13.20 3.29
C GLN A 59 -5.77 13.01 2.89
N PRO A 60 -6.29 11.77 2.86
CA PRO A 60 -7.69 11.55 2.58
C PRO A 60 -8.54 12.00 3.77
N ALA A 61 -9.71 12.60 3.49
CA ALA A 61 -10.64 13.05 4.54
C ALA A 61 -11.35 11.88 5.25
N SER A 62 -11.38 10.71 4.60
CA SER A 62 -11.94 9.45 5.12
C SER A 62 -11.20 8.28 4.47
N TYR A 63 -11.13 7.15 5.17
CA TYR A 63 -10.55 5.91 4.67
C TYR A 63 -11.59 4.97 4.01
N GLY A 64 -12.88 5.35 4.06
CA GLY A 64 -13.97 4.53 3.51
C GLY A 64 -13.99 3.12 4.12
N SER A 65 -14.19 2.10 3.28
CA SER A 65 -14.12 0.70 3.68
C SER A 65 -12.72 0.07 3.65
N ALA A 66 -11.65 0.85 3.56
CA ALA A 66 -10.28 0.34 3.56
C ALA A 66 -9.93 -0.36 4.88
N GLY A 67 -9.34 -1.55 4.78
CA GLY A 67 -8.79 -2.28 5.95
C GLY A 67 -7.31 -1.99 6.16
N VAL A 68 -6.60 -1.58 5.11
CA VAL A 68 -5.19 -1.18 5.16
C VAL A 68 -5.04 0.19 4.48
N VAL A 69 -4.32 1.11 5.10
CA VAL A 69 -4.00 2.43 4.54
C VAL A 69 -2.49 2.65 4.54
N ILE A 70 -1.91 2.90 3.37
CA ILE A 70 -0.49 3.21 3.21
C ILE A 70 -0.32 4.71 3.01
N LEU A 71 0.31 5.39 3.96
CA LEU A 71 0.51 6.85 3.91
C LEU A 71 1.99 7.19 3.72
N ALA A 72 2.24 8.24 2.92
CA ALA A 72 3.50 8.96 2.94
C ALA A 72 3.54 9.91 4.15
N GLY A 73 4.74 10.24 4.63
CA GLY A 73 4.95 11.21 5.71
C GLY A 73 5.56 10.60 6.98
N ASP A 74 5.62 11.41 8.03
CA ASP A 74 6.26 11.04 9.28
C ASP A 74 5.43 10.04 10.12
N ALA A 75 6.09 9.39 11.07
CA ALA A 75 5.46 8.43 11.97
C ALA A 75 4.37 9.05 12.86
N SER A 76 4.47 10.34 13.18
CA SER A 76 3.50 11.03 14.05
C SER A 76 2.15 11.20 13.37
N ALA A 77 2.14 11.54 12.08
CA ALA A 77 0.92 11.68 11.30
C ALA A 77 0.18 10.34 11.18
N ARG A 78 0.91 9.25 10.94
CA ARG A 78 0.35 7.90 10.90
C ARG A 78 -0.14 7.42 12.27
N ALA A 79 0.58 7.71 13.35
CA ALA A 79 0.14 7.37 14.70
C ALA A 79 -1.21 8.05 15.03
N ARG A 80 -1.35 9.35 14.74
CA ARG A 80 -2.63 10.07 14.90
C ARG A 80 -3.75 9.47 14.04
N ALA A 81 -3.44 9.06 12.81
CA ALA A 81 -4.40 8.41 11.93
C ALA A 81 -4.86 7.04 12.48
N ALA A 82 -3.94 6.25 13.01
CA ALA A 82 -4.22 4.97 13.65
C ALA A 82 -5.07 5.11 14.92
N GLU A 83 -4.81 6.13 15.74
CA GLU A 83 -5.65 6.44 16.91
C GLU A 83 -7.08 6.83 16.50
N ALA A 84 -7.24 7.55 15.39
CA ALA A 84 -8.54 7.98 14.89
C ALA A 84 -9.33 6.88 14.17
N ALA A 85 -8.68 5.80 13.73
CA ALA A 85 -9.28 4.69 12.99
C ALA A 85 -8.72 3.34 13.47
N PRO A 86 -9.14 2.85 14.65
CA PRO A 86 -8.54 1.68 15.29
C PRO A 86 -8.77 0.36 14.54
N ASP A 87 -9.81 0.29 13.70
CA ASP A 87 -10.13 -0.88 12.88
C ASP A 87 -9.33 -0.93 11.55
N VAL A 88 -8.48 0.07 11.31
CA VAL A 88 -7.68 0.21 10.08
C VAL A 88 -6.21 -0.03 10.40
N GLU A 89 -5.56 -0.90 9.63
CA GLU A 89 -4.12 -1.07 9.70
C GLU A 89 -3.41 0.02 8.88
N PHE A 90 -2.38 0.63 9.46
CA PHE A 90 -1.60 1.66 8.78
C PHE A 90 -0.21 1.17 8.40
N GLY A 91 0.21 1.51 7.18
CA GLY A 91 1.54 1.27 6.66
C GLY A 91 2.22 2.55 6.18
N ARG A 92 3.50 2.43 5.83
CA ARG A 92 4.34 3.55 5.40
C ARG A 92 4.72 3.42 3.93
N LEU A 93 4.52 4.49 3.16
CA LEU A 93 5.14 4.65 1.85
C LEU A 93 6.47 5.38 2.02
N VAL A 94 7.55 4.81 1.48
CA VAL A 94 8.88 5.43 1.43
C VAL A 94 9.32 5.52 -0.02
N GLU A 95 9.49 6.74 -0.51
CA GLU A 95 10.13 7.00 -1.80
C GLU A 95 11.65 7.06 -1.58
N ILE A 96 12.40 6.23 -2.31
CA ILE A 96 13.84 6.08 -2.19
C ILE A 96 14.50 6.83 -3.34
N THR A 97 15.19 7.90 -2.98
CA THR A 97 15.87 8.81 -3.92
C THR A 97 17.34 9.03 -3.60
N ASP A 98 17.79 8.66 -2.41
CA ASP A 98 19.14 8.84 -1.88
C ASP A 98 19.42 7.87 -0.71
N ALA A 99 20.60 7.99 -0.08
CA ALA A 99 21.00 7.15 1.04
C ALA A 99 20.14 7.37 2.30
N GLU A 100 19.72 8.61 2.58
CA GLU A 100 18.91 8.92 3.76
C GLU A 100 17.51 8.29 3.65
N SER A 101 16.89 8.35 2.47
CA SER A 101 15.62 7.68 2.19
C SER A 101 15.74 6.15 2.13
N LEU A 102 16.90 5.62 1.76
CA LEU A 102 17.19 4.18 1.87
C LEU A 102 17.28 3.72 3.33
N ASP A 103 17.96 4.46 4.21
CA ASP A 103 17.99 4.16 5.64
C ASP A 103 16.58 4.19 6.24
N ALA A 104 15.76 5.17 5.83
CA ALA A 104 14.36 5.24 6.23
C ALA A 104 13.53 4.06 5.74
N ALA A 105 13.83 3.53 4.54
CA ALA A 105 13.19 2.34 3.99
C ALA A 105 13.57 1.07 4.76
N ILE A 106 14.85 0.92 5.12
CA ILE A 106 15.34 -0.20 5.95
C ILE A 106 14.64 -0.19 7.31
N GLU A 107 14.59 0.97 7.97
CA GLU A 107 13.89 1.10 9.25
C GLU A 107 12.39 0.82 9.12
N ALA A 108 11.75 1.29 8.05
CA ALA A 108 10.33 1.00 7.78
C ALA A 108 10.09 -0.51 7.59
N ALA A 109 10.95 -1.19 6.83
CA ALA A 109 10.85 -2.64 6.63
C ALA A 109 10.99 -3.44 7.94
N ARG A 110 11.72 -2.91 8.92
CA ARG A 110 11.94 -3.56 10.23
C ARG A 110 10.85 -3.30 11.25
N THR A 111 10.23 -2.13 11.20
CA THR A 111 9.36 -1.63 12.28
C THR A 111 7.89 -1.56 11.90
N GLU A 112 7.59 -1.42 10.61
CA GLU A 112 6.22 -1.29 10.12
C GLU A 112 5.65 -2.65 9.76
N ARG A 113 4.36 -2.84 10.05
CA ARG A 113 3.64 -4.02 9.58
C ARG A 113 3.52 -4.05 8.06
N TRP A 114 3.32 -2.88 7.44
CA TRP A 114 3.25 -2.70 6.01
C TRP A 114 4.17 -1.56 5.60
N SER A 115 5.10 -1.84 4.69
CA SER A 115 5.94 -0.82 4.05
C SER A 115 5.88 -0.99 2.54
N VAL A 116 5.68 0.12 1.82
CA VAL A 116 5.77 0.19 0.37
C VAL A 116 7.01 1.01 0.05
N LEU A 117 7.93 0.41 -0.70
CA LEU A 117 9.18 1.02 -1.11
C LEU A 117 9.09 1.39 -2.59
N ASP A 118 9.17 2.67 -2.91
CA ASP A 118 9.11 3.18 -4.28
C ASP A 118 10.51 3.67 -4.69
N PHE A 119 11.16 2.96 -5.62
CA PHE A 119 12.48 3.34 -6.11
C PHE A 119 12.34 4.23 -7.34
N ARG A 120 12.83 5.47 -7.23
CA ARG A 120 12.76 6.43 -8.33
C ARG A 120 13.55 5.99 -9.56
N ASP A 121 14.69 5.34 -9.34
CA ASP A 121 15.41 4.64 -10.40
C ASP A 121 14.98 3.17 -10.42
N PRO A 122 14.61 2.62 -11.59
CA PRO A 122 14.30 1.21 -11.74
C PRO A 122 15.60 0.41 -11.63
N THR A 123 16.11 0.25 -10.41
CA THR A 123 17.28 -0.57 -10.16
C THR A 123 16.93 -1.99 -10.60
N LYS A 124 17.80 -2.59 -11.43
CA LYS A 124 17.69 -4.00 -11.81
C LYS A 124 18.33 -4.92 -10.76
N ILE A 125 18.75 -4.35 -9.64
CA ILE A 125 19.38 -5.07 -8.53
C ILE A 125 18.24 -5.67 -7.67
N PRO A 126 18.28 -6.97 -7.36
CA PRO A 126 17.32 -7.59 -6.44
C PRO A 126 17.20 -6.79 -5.13
N LEU A 127 15.97 -6.57 -4.66
CA LEU A 127 15.69 -5.79 -3.45
C LEU A 127 16.49 -6.29 -2.24
N GLU A 128 16.63 -7.61 -2.11
CA GLU A 128 17.44 -8.31 -1.10
C GLU A 128 18.89 -7.84 -1.03
N ILE A 129 19.45 -7.28 -2.11
CA ILE A 129 20.82 -6.77 -2.19
C ILE A 129 20.87 -5.26 -1.87
N VAL A 130 19.77 -4.54 -2.08
CA VAL A 130 19.70 -3.10 -1.86
C VAL A 130 19.48 -2.76 -0.38
N ILE A 131 18.82 -3.65 0.37
CA ILE A 131 18.42 -3.42 1.78
C ILE A 131 19.24 -4.26 2.80
N ALA A 132 20.27 -4.98 2.36
CA ALA A 132 21.08 -5.88 3.20
C ALA A 132 22.23 -5.19 3.93
#